data_AF-A0A937U6T7-F1
#
_entry.id   AF-A0A937U6T7-F1
#
_cell.length_a   1.000
_cell.length_b   1.000
_cell.length_c   1.000
_cell.angle_alpha   90.00
_cell.angle_beta   90.00
_cell.angle_gamma   90.00
#
_symmetry.space_group_name_H-M   'P 1'
#
loop_
_entity.id
_entity.type
_entity.pdbx_description
1 polymer ?
#
loop_
_entity_poly.entity_id
_entity_poly.type
_entity_poly.pdbx_seq_one_letter_code
_entity_poly.pdbx_strand_id
1 'polypeptide(L)'
;MRTFDLMWSGIDERVIDIVYRIEQVEEDALRSTWRETAAIHEDTPSAAQFQEPERQMADGSESGPIQPIRNRGQKVGRNDPCPCGSGKKYKNCCARSASASAG
;
A
#
# COMPACT_ATOMS: atom_id res chain seq x y z
N MET A 1 -43.93 32.67 -1.08
CA MET A 1 -43.07 31.51 -1.36
C MET A 1 -43.21 30.50 -0.22
N ARG A 2 -44.42 29.94 -0.03
CA ARG A 2 -44.77 29.15 1.16
C ARG A 2 -43.96 27.84 1.29
N THR A 3 -43.50 27.30 0.18
CA THR A 3 -42.65 26.10 0.11
C THR A 3 -41.24 26.33 0.63
N PHE A 4 -40.70 27.55 0.44
CA PHE A 4 -39.37 27.90 0.92
C PHE A 4 -39.36 28.13 2.43
N ASP A 5 -40.42 28.75 2.96
CA ASP A 5 -40.59 28.97 4.41
C ASP A 5 -40.67 27.64 5.18
N LEU A 6 -41.40 26.64 4.64
CA LEU A 6 -41.49 25.30 5.22
C LEU A 6 -40.17 24.52 5.14
N MET A 7 -39.37 24.74 4.09
CA MET A 7 -38.04 24.16 3.98
C MET A 7 -37.11 24.74 5.04
N TRP A 8 -37.14 26.06 5.22
CA TRP A 8 -36.30 26.75 6.20
C TRP A 8 -36.64 26.34 7.63
N SER A 9 -37.93 26.29 7.99
CA SER A 9 -38.34 25.85 9.32
C SER A 9 -37.89 24.40 9.62
N GLY A 10 -37.95 23.52 8.61
CA GLY A 10 -37.46 22.14 8.77
C GLY A 10 -35.94 22.03 8.87
N ILE A 11 -35.18 22.99 8.34
CA ILE A 11 -33.73 23.06 8.53
C ILE A 11 -33.41 23.52 9.94
N ASP A 12 -34.08 24.58 10.41
CA ASP A 12 -33.87 25.12 11.76
C ASP A 12 -34.14 24.08 12.85
N GLU A 13 -35.26 23.37 12.75
CA GLU A 13 -35.59 22.30 13.72
C GLU A 13 -34.54 21.18 13.74
N ARG A 14 -34.00 20.79 12.57
CA ARG A 14 -32.94 19.77 12.48
C ARG A 14 -31.62 20.23 13.06
N VAL A 15 -31.24 21.47 12.79
CA VAL A 15 -30.00 22.04 13.31
C VAL A 15 -30.08 22.16 14.83
N ILE A 16 -31.22 22.61 15.36
CA ILE A 16 -31.46 22.71 16.80
C ILE A 16 -31.40 21.31 17.44
N ASP A 17 -32.06 20.29 16.89
CA ASP A 17 -31.98 18.92 17.44
C ASP A 17 -30.53 18.42 17.45
N ILE A 18 -29.77 18.58 16.36
CA ILE A 18 -28.37 18.13 16.30
C ILE A 18 -27.49 18.84 17.32
N VAL A 19 -27.66 20.16 17.49
CA VAL A 19 -26.84 20.95 18.43
C VAL A 19 -27.18 20.60 19.88
N TYR A 20 -28.45 20.42 20.21
CA TYR A 20 -28.88 20.12 21.59
C TYR A 20 -28.76 18.64 21.95
N ARG A 21 -28.77 17.75 20.96
CA ARG A 21 -28.58 16.31 21.10
C ARG A 21 -27.12 15.89 20.92
N ILE A 22 -26.22 16.85 20.70
CA ILE A 22 -24.79 16.60 20.82
C ILE A 22 -24.54 16.32 22.31
N GLU A 23 -24.51 15.03 22.65
CA GLU A 23 -23.95 14.64 23.93
C GLU A 23 -22.52 15.17 23.96
N GLN A 24 -22.19 15.91 25.02
CA GLN A 24 -20.82 16.31 25.28
C GLN A 24 -20.03 15.01 25.46
N VAL A 25 -19.39 14.56 24.39
CA VAL A 25 -18.48 13.42 24.45
C VAL A 25 -17.34 13.86 25.36
N GLU A 26 -17.31 13.30 26.56
CA GLU A 26 -16.28 13.57 27.55
C GLU A 26 -14.92 13.36 26.89
N GLU A 27 -14.04 14.35 26.96
CA GLU A 27 -12.77 14.38 26.22
C GLU A 27 -11.92 13.13 26.54
N ASP A 28 -12.10 12.57 27.74
CA ASP A 28 -11.47 11.33 28.20
C ASP A 28 -11.98 10.07 27.47
N ALA A 29 -13.25 10.04 27.06
CA ALA A 29 -13.80 8.97 26.24
C ALA A 29 -13.13 8.94 24.85
N LEU A 30 -12.89 10.11 24.25
CA LEU A 30 -12.16 10.25 22.97
C LEU A 30 -10.69 9.87 23.11
N ARG A 31 -10.01 10.26 24.20
CA ARG A 31 -8.61 9.90 24.47
C ARG A 31 -8.40 8.39 24.59
N SER A 32 -9.36 7.67 25.17
CA SER A 32 -9.26 6.21 25.39
C SER A 32 -9.34 5.37 24.11
N THR A 33 -9.78 5.94 22.98
CA THR A 33 -9.90 5.22 21.71
C THR A 33 -8.58 5.03 20.98
N TRP A 34 -7.56 5.84 21.31
CA TRP A 34 -6.22 5.70 20.75
C TRP A 34 -5.39 4.73 21.59
N ARG A 35 -5.57 3.43 21.36
CA ARG A 35 -4.58 2.43 21.78
C ARG A 35 -3.48 2.38 20.72
N GLU A 36 -2.37 3.05 20.99
CA GLU A 36 -1.15 2.93 20.22
C GLU A 36 -0.68 1.47 20.29
N THR A 37 -0.99 0.68 19.26
CA THR A 37 -0.50 -0.70 19.18
C THR A 37 0.98 -0.64 18.87
N ALA A 38 1.79 -0.72 19.91
CA ALA A 38 3.24 -0.89 19.77
C ALA A 38 3.51 -2.25 19.10
N ALA A 39 4.08 -2.22 17.90
CA ALA A 39 4.63 -3.40 17.27
C ALA A 39 5.89 -3.82 18.04
N ILE A 40 5.75 -4.78 18.94
CA ILE A 40 6.90 -5.44 19.58
C ILE A 40 7.56 -6.28 18.48
N HIS A 41 8.72 -5.83 18.00
CA HIS A 41 9.51 -6.63 17.08
C HIS A 41 10.20 -7.74 17.88
N GLU A 42 9.84 -8.98 17.60
CA GLU A 42 10.57 -10.14 18.09
C GLU A 42 11.85 -10.29 17.26
N ASP A 43 13.00 -10.31 17.92
CA ASP A 43 14.29 -10.41 17.26
C ASP A 43 14.39 -11.74 16.50
N THR A 44 14.38 -11.66 15.17
CA THR A 44 14.60 -12.83 14.33
C THR A 44 16.08 -13.22 14.39
N PRO A 45 16.42 -14.51 14.60
CA PRO A 45 17.80 -14.93 14.62
C PRO A 45 18.48 -14.60 13.29
N SER A 46 19.69 -14.03 13.39
CA SER A 46 20.49 -13.59 12.25
C SER A 46 20.73 -14.74 11.27
N ALA A 47 20.62 -14.44 9.97
CA ALA A 47 20.81 -15.37 8.85
C ALA A 47 22.17 -16.10 8.84
N ALA A 48 23.13 -15.68 9.69
CA ALA A 48 24.39 -16.38 9.91
C ALA A 48 24.21 -17.80 10.47
N GLN A 49 23.11 -18.09 11.17
CA GLN A 49 22.87 -19.40 11.79
C GLN A 49 22.41 -20.48 10.80
N PHE A 50 22.05 -20.11 9.56
CA PHE A 50 21.57 -21.03 8.53
C PHE A 50 22.63 -21.36 7.45
N GLN A 51 23.88 -20.91 7.59
CA GLN A 51 24.90 -21.06 6.54
C GLN A 51 25.70 -22.38 6.55
N GLU A 52 25.54 -23.25 7.55
CA GLU A 52 26.26 -24.53 7.57
C GLU A 52 25.29 -25.63 8.01
N PRO A 53 24.87 -26.53 7.09
CA PRO A 53 25.70 -27.69 6.75
C PRO A 53 25.50 -28.24 5.31
N GLU A 54 25.73 -27.45 4.26
CA GLU A 54 25.59 -27.93 2.86
C GLU A 54 26.91 -28.00 2.08
N ARG A 55 28.05 -27.85 2.77
CA ARG A 55 29.39 -27.95 2.15
C ARG A 55 29.95 -29.38 2.03
N GLN A 56 29.16 -30.41 2.34
CA GLN A 56 29.61 -31.81 2.32
C GLN A 56 28.79 -32.66 1.35
N MET A 57 28.57 -32.21 0.10
CA MET A 57 28.05 -33.03 -1.01
C MET A 57 28.22 -32.25 -2.32
N ALA A 58 29.45 -32.12 -2.81
CA ALA A 58 29.73 -31.57 -4.14
C ALA A 58 30.95 -32.28 -4.75
N ASP A 59 30.78 -33.58 -5.02
CA ASP A 59 31.62 -34.30 -5.97
C ASP A 59 30.71 -34.80 -7.10
N GLY A 60 30.76 -34.13 -8.25
CA GLY A 60 30.00 -34.50 -9.44
C GLY A 60 29.39 -33.32 -10.21
N SER A 61 30.01 -32.99 -11.33
CA SER A 61 29.63 -32.05 -12.39
C SER A 61 30.00 -30.57 -12.20
N GLU A 62 30.89 -30.14 -13.09
CA GLU A 62 31.32 -28.76 -13.28
C GLU A 62 30.13 -27.88 -13.66
N SER A 63 29.62 -27.13 -12.68
CA SER A 63 28.82 -25.94 -12.92
C SER A 63 29.10 -24.99 -11.77
N GLY A 64 29.89 -23.95 -12.04
CA GLY A 64 30.22 -22.91 -11.07
C GLY A 64 28.95 -22.28 -10.46
N PRO A 65 29.08 -21.58 -9.33
CA PRO A 65 27.93 -21.02 -8.61
C PRO A 65 27.08 -20.17 -9.55
N ILE A 66 25.80 -20.53 -9.68
CA ILE A 66 24.82 -19.78 -10.48
C ILE A 66 24.75 -18.37 -9.92
N GLN A 67 25.32 -17.39 -10.64
CA GLN A 67 25.22 -16.01 -10.21
C GLN A 67 23.80 -15.49 -10.41
N PRO A 68 23.23 -14.76 -9.44
CA PRO A 68 21.89 -14.23 -9.56
C PRO A 68 21.82 -13.21 -10.71
N ILE A 69 20.86 -13.42 -11.62
CA ILE A 69 20.59 -12.51 -12.73
C ILE A 69 20.04 -11.20 -12.15
N ARG A 70 20.91 -10.20 -12.02
CA ARG A 70 20.51 -8.84 -11.64
C ARG A 70 20.15 -8.06 -12.89
N ASN A 71 18.93 -7.56 -12.96
CA ASN A 71 18.53 -6.69 -14.06
C ASN A 71 19.27 -5.33 -13.92
N ARG A 72 20.38 -5.19 -14.64
CA ARG A 72 21.23 -3.98 -14.66
C ARG A 72 20.68 -2.87 -15.57
N GLY A 73 19.54 -3.10 -16.22
CA GLY A 73 18.90 -2.12 -17.09
C GLY A 73 18.39 -0.90 -16.33
N GLN A 74 18.23 0.23 -17.03
CA GLN A 74 17.56 1.41 -16.47
C GLN A 74 16.13 1.04 -16.05
N LYS A 75 15.80 1.31 -14.78
CA LYS A 75 14.44 1.15 -14.28
C LYS A 75 13.58 2.28 -14.84
N VAL A 76 12.77 1.97 -15.85
CA VAL A 76 11.79 2.92 -16.41
C VAL A 76 10.64 3.08 -15.41
N GLY A 77 10.40 4.31 -14.95
CA GLY A 77 9.30 4.64 -14.06
C GLY A 77 7.95 4.50 -14.76
N ARG A 78 6.91 4.16 -14.00
CA ARG A 78 5.56 3.89 -14.53
C ARG A 78 4.98 5.06 -15.35
N ASN A 79 5.35 6.31 -15.05
CA ASN A 79 4.87 7.51 -15.75
C ASN A 79 5.85 8.07 -16.79
N ASP A 80 7.05 7.50 -16.93
CA ASP A 80 8.10 8.00 -17.83
C ASP A 80 7.72 7.76 -19.31
N PRO A 81 8.30 8.50 -20.26
CA PRO A 81 8.13 8.22 -21.68
C PRO A 81 8.54 6.77 -21.99
N CYS A 82 7.70 6.07 -22.78
CA CYS A 82 7.97 4.69 -23.13
C CYS A 82 9.26 4.57 -23.98
N PRO A 83 10.20 3.67 -23.64
CA PRO A 83 11.42 3.44 -24.42
C PRO A 83 11.14 2.85 -25.82
N CYS A 84 9.90 2.43 -26.08
CA CYS A 84 9.42 1.95 -27.37
C CYS A 84 9.20 3.05 -28.43
N GLY A 85 9.45 4.33 -28.10
CA GLY A 85 9.33 5.45 -29.03
C GLY A 85 7.88 5.88 -29.33
N SER A 86 6.89 5.37 -28.61
CA SER A 86 5.47 5.64 -28.87
C SER A 86 4.97 7.02 -28.41
N GLY A 87 5.81 7.79 -27.71
CA GLY A 87 5.45 9.08 -27.10
C GLY A 87 4.46 8.99 -25.92
N LYS A 88 3.99 7.79 -25.57
CA LYS A 88 3.04 7.54 -24.46
C LYS A 88 3.80 7.23 -23.16
N LYS A 89 3.17 7.51 -22.01
CA LYS A 89 3.68 7.07 -20.69
C LYS A 89 3.80 5.54 -20.64
N TYR A 90 4.85 5.01 -20.01
CA TYR A 90 5.14 3.57 -19.94
C TYR A 90 3.93 2.75 -19.47
N LYS A 91 3.20 3.23 -18.44
CA LYS A 91 1.94 2.62 -17.94
C LYS A 91 0.82 2.47 -18.95
N ASN A 92 0.82 3.27 -20.01
CA ASN A 92 -0.22 3.29 -21.04
C ASN A 92 0.27 2.61 -22.34
N CYS A 93 1.50 2.08 -22.35
CA CYS A 93 2.11 1.43 -23.50
C CYS A 93 2.60 0.02 -23.11
N CYS A 94 3.91 -0.22 -23.07
CA CYS A 94 4.50 -1.55 -22.83
C CYS A 94 4.16 -2.18 -21.47
N ALA A 95 3.79 -1.39 -20.46
CA ALA A 95 3.37 -1.95 -19.18
C ALA A 95 1.99 -2.64 -19.22
N ARG A 96 1.13 -2.29 -20.19
CA ARG A 96 -0.21 -2.92 -20.34
C ARG A 96 -0.14 -4.23 -21.14
N SER A 97 0.82 -4.34 -22.07
CA SER A 97 1.01 -5.56 -22.85
C SER A 97 1.60 -6.71 -22.03
N ALA A 98 2.32 -6.40 -20.94
CA ALA A 98 2.89 -7.42 -20.05
C ALA A 98 1.85 -8.18 -19.21
N SER A 99 0.63 -7.65 -19.05
CA SER A 99 -0.46 -8.29 -18.31
C SER A 99 -1.49 -9.00 -19.20
N ALA A 100 -1.26 -9.10 -20.52
CA ALA A 100 -2.24 -9.60 -21.49
C ALA A 100 -1.80 -10.86 -22.25
N SER A 101 -0.76 -11.57 -21.79
CA SER A 101 -0.27 -12.82 -22.41
C SER A 101 -0.29 -14.02 -21.47
N ALA A 102 -1.28 -14.08 -20.57
CA ALA A 102 -1.65 -15.30 -19.84
C ALA A 102 -3.12 -15.60 -20.16
N GLY A 103 -3.32 -16.30 -21.28
CA GLY A 103 -4.58 -16.81 -21.80
C GLY A 103 -4.28 -17.89 -22.81
#